data_AF-A0AAV1PL98-F1
#
_entry.id   AF-A0AAV1PL98-F1
#
_cell.length_a   1.000
_cell.length_b   1.000
_cell.length_c   1.000
_cell.angle_alpha   90.00
_cell.angle_beta   90.00
_cell.angle_gamma   90.00
#
_symmetry.space_group_name_H-M   'P 1'
#
loop_
_entity.id
_entity.type
_entity.pdbx_description
1 polymer ?
#
loop_
_entity_poly.entity_id
_entity_poly.type
_entity_poly.pdbx_seq_one_letter_code
_entity_poly.pdbx_strand_id
1 'polypeptide(L)'
;MAGREKIDVVHQNAIHIETIRKEQRHQKLHTEFSINPFRKLNVLPDKPMSRKPSEVIAENLDFINAFHEARQEPTKKYTMPMTESQEIGWVSTALIPSTRHDKRFNYYRFSTDVTKHKESALRASS
;
A
#
# COMPACT_ATOMS: atom_id res chain seq x y z
N MET A 1 -72.44 8.69 2.37
CA MET A 1 -71.38 8.12 1.51
C MET A 1 -70.60 9.29 0.92
N ALA A 2 -69.57 9.78 1.60
CA ALA A 2 -68.80 10.93 1.13
C ALA A 2 -67.97 10.51 -0.09
N GLY A 3 -68.22 11.12 -1.25
CA GLY A 3 -67.53 10.82 -2.50
C GLY A 3 -66.03 11.08 -2.36
N ARG A 4 -65.21 10.23 -2.99
CA ARG A 4 -63.75 10.43 -3.02
C ARG A 4 -63.46 11.69 -3.84
N GLU A 5 -63.21 12.80 -3.15
CA GLU A 5 -62.75 14.04 -3.78
C GLU A 5 -61.43 13.79 -4.51
N LYS A 6 -61.29 14.37 -5.71
CA LYS A 6 -60.06 14.27 -6.49
C LYS A 6 -58.92 14.89 -5.68
N ILE A 7 -57.92 14.08 -5.39
CA ILE A 7 -56.75 14.48 -4.62
C ILE A 7 -56.03 15.61 -5.34
N ASP A 8 -55.96 16.78 -4.71
CA ASP A 8 -55.19 17.92 -5.20
C ASP A 8 -53.70 17.71 -4.91
N VAL A 9 -52.94 17.44 -5.97
CA VAL A 9 -51.50 17.18 -5.92
C VAL A 9 -50.73 18.41 -5.42
N VAL A 10 -51.21 19.62 -5.69
CA VAL A 10 -50.57 20.86 -5.23
C VAL A 10 -50.66 20.95 -3.71
N HIS A 11 -51.83 20.61 -3.15
CA HIS A 11 -52.05 20.59 -1.70
C HIS A 11 -51.20 19.53 -0.99
N GLN A 12 -51.08 18.33 -1.58
CA GLN A 12 -50.21 17.28 -1.04
C GLN A 12 -48.73 17.70 -1.02
N ASN A 13 -48.26 18.33 -2.09
CA ASN A 13 -46.90 18.84 -2.16
C ASN A 13 -46.65 19.94 -1.11
N ALA A 14 -47.62 20.82 -0.87
CA ALA A 14 -47.52 21.85 0.17
C ALA A 14 -47.38 21.23 1.56
N ILE A 15 -48.16 20.20 1.88
CA ILE A 15 -48.05 19.44 3.14
C ILE A 15 -46.67 18.78 3.25
N HIS A 16 -46.18 18.17 2.17
CA HIS A 16 -44.88 17.48 2.18
C HIS A 16 -43.72 18.44 2.43
N ILE A 17 -43.72 19.61 1.78
CA ILE A 17 -42.73 20.67 1.99
C ILE A 17 -42.74 21.15 3.44
N GLU A 18 -43.93 21.32 4.02
CA GLU A 18 -44.10 21.75 5.41
C GLU A 18 -43.56 20.72 6.40
N THR A 19 -43.81 19.44 6.12
CA THR A 19 -43.31 18.30 6.90
C THR A 19 -41.79 18.25 6.88
N ILE A 20 -41.17 18.33 5.70
CA ILE A 20 -39.70 18.37 5.54
C ILE A 20 -39.10 19.56 6.30
N ARG A 21 -39.72 20.74 6.22
CA ARG A 21 -39.26 21.93 6.94
C ARG A 21 -39.33 21.75 8.46
N LYS A 22 -40.36 21.08 8.97
CA LYS A 22 -40.49 20.76 10.40
C LYS A 22 -39.43 19.77 10.85
N GLU A 23 -39.19 18.72 10.07
CA GLU A 23 -38.16 17.71 10.37
C GLU A 23 -36.76 18.33 10.38
N GLN A 24 -36.41 19.11 9.35
CA GLN A 24 -35.12 19.79 9.27
C GLN A 24 -34.91 20.79 10.41
N ARG A 25 -35.98 21.47 10.87
CA ARG A 25 -35.90 22.41 12.01
C ARG A 25 -35.56 21.71 13.32
N HIS A 26 -35.97 20.46 13.49
CA HIS A 26 -35.73 19.67 14.71
C HIS A 26 -34.59 18.65 14.56
N GLN A 27 -33.98 18.55 13.38
CA GLN A 27 -32.83 17.69 13.13
C GLN A 27 -31.60 18.23 13.86
N LYS A 28 -31.42 17.83 15.11
CA LYS A 28 -30.24 18.17 15.91
C LYS A 28 -29.10 17.23 15.55
N LEU A 29 -28.21 17.68 14.69
CA LEU A 29 -26.99 16.94 14.35
C LEU A 29 -26.01 17.04 15.53
N HIS A 30 -25.77 15.94 16.23
CA HIS A 30 -24.71 15.87 17.24
C HIS A 30 -23.36 15.73 16.54
N THR A 31 -22.68 16.85 16.34
CA THR A 31 -21.33 16.91 15.73
C THR A 31 -20.23 16.78 16.77
N GLU A 32 -20.53 17.06 18.04
CA GLU A 32 -19.61 16.89 19.15
C GLU A 32 -19.69 15.46 19.68
N PHE A 33 -18.78 14.62 19.20
CA PHE A 33 -18.56 13.29 19.77
C PHE A 33 -17.16 13.24 20.37
N SER A 34 -17.07 12.79 21.61
CA SER A 34 -15.79 12.50 22.26
C SER A 34 -15.47 11.03 22.01
N ILE A 35 -14.41 10.77 21.26
CA ILE A 35 -13.84 9.43 21.14
C ILE A 35 -13.11 9.13 22.45
N ASN A 36 -13.44 8.01 23.08
CA ASN A 36 -12.75 7.57 24.30
C ASN A 36 -11.23 7.43 24.05
N PRO A 37 -10.38 8.24 24.70
CA PRO A 37 -8.94 8.23 24.47
C PRO A 37 -8.26 6.91 24.89
N PHE A 38 -8.89 6.12 25.75
CA PHE A 38 -8.39 4.83 26.21
C PHE A 38 -8.82 3.65 25.34
N ARG A 39 -9.63 3.88 24.30
CA ARG A 39 -10.00 2.86 23.32
C ARG A 39 -9.25 3.12 22.02
N LYS A 40 -8.44 2.15 21.61
CA LYS A 40 -7.79 2.17 20.30
C LYS A 40 -8.87 2.13 19.22
N LEU A 41 -9.01 3.21 18.47
CA LEU A 41 -9.74 3.19 17.21
C LEU A 41 -8.90 2.38 16.21
N ASN A 42 -9.49 1.34 15.65
CA ASN A 42 -8.89 0.62 14.54
C ASN A 42 -8.95 1.55 13.32
N VAL A 43 -7.81 2.10 12.92
CA VAL A 43 -7.70 2.83 11.66
C VAL A 43 -7.88 1.81 10.54
N LEU A 44 -9.10 1.71 10.02
CA LEU A 44 -9.36 0.89 8.85
C LEU A 44 -8.77 1.62 7.64
N PRO A 45 -7.98 0.93 6.81
CA PRO A 45 -7.55 1.50 5.55
C PRO A 45 -8.78 1.81 4.70
N ASP A 46 -8.67 2.86 3.88
CA ASP A 46 -9.72 3.18 2.93
C ASP A 46 -9.99 2.01 1.97
N LYS A 47 -11.19 2.01 1.39
CA LYS A 47 -11.55 1.02 0.37
C LYS A 47 -10.47 1.03 -0.74
N PRO A 48 -10.04 -0.14 -1.24
CA PRO A 48 -8.98 -0.22 -2.25
C PRO A 48 -9.32 0.53 -3.54
N MET A 49 -10.61 0.71 -3.85
CA MET A 49 -11.12 1.45 -5.01
C MET A 49 -11.61 2.86 -4.65
N SER A 50 -11.22 3.40 -3.48
CA SER A 50 -11.57 4.74 -3.05
C SER A 50 -10.97 5.76 -4.02
N ARG A 51 -11.80 6.61 -4.63
CA ARG A 51 -11.37 7.68 -5.55
C ARG A 51 -11.00 8.97 -4.82
N LYS A 52 -10.69 8.89 -3.52
CA LYS A 52 -10.25 10.06 -2.77
C LYS A 52 -8.94 10.57 -3.39
N PRO A 53 -8.77 11.88 -3.55
CA PRO A 53 -7.47 12.43 -3.96
C PRO A 53 -6.42 11.98 -2.95
N SER A 54 -5.22 11.63 -3.42
CA SER A 54 -4.11 11.32 -2.54
C SER A 54 -3.88 12.51 -1.61
N GLU A 55 -4.02 12.28 -0.31
CA GLU A 55 -3.64 13.27 0.68
C GLU A 55 -2.16 13.61 0.46
N VAL A 56 -1.86 14.89 0.26
CA VAL A 56 -0.48 15.39 0.14
C VAL A 56 0.11 15.36 1.55
N ILE A 57 0.50 14.17 1.99
CA ILE A 57 1.21 13.98 3.23
C ILE A 57 2.61 14.56 2.99
N ALA A 58 2.96 15.61 3.72
CA ALA A 58 4.31 16.14 3.69
C ALA A 58 5.28 15.01 4.05
N GLU A 59 6.23 14.73 3.15
CA GLU A 59 7.21 13.68 3.36
C GLU A 59 7.98 13.95 4.65
N ASN A 60 7.92 13.02 5.60
CA ASN A 60 8.66 13.12 6.84
C ASN A 60 10.13 12.79 6.55
N LEU A 61 10.95 13.84 6.42
CA LEU A 61 12.37 13.73 6.11
C LEU A 61 13.12 12.90 7.16
N ASP A 62 12.75 13.00 8.43
CA ASP A 62 13.38 12.23 9.50
C ASP A 62 13.16 10.73 9.32
N PHE A 63 11.94 10.34 8.92
CA PHE A 63 11.63 8.95 8.60
C PHE A 63 12.42 8.45 7.38
N ILE A 64 12.48 9.24 6.32
CA ILE A 64 13.21 8.88 5.10
C ILE A 64 14.71 8.69 5.41
N ASN A 65 15.29 9.62 6.17
CA ASN A 65 16.68 9.55 6.59
C ASN A 65 16.94 8.32 7.47
N ALA A 66 16.10 8.08 8.49
CA ALA A 66 16.20 6.90 9.35
C ALA A 66 16.06 5.59 8.55
N PHE A 67 15.18 5.56 7.55
CA PHE A 67 15.02 4.41 6.67
C PHE A 67 16.25 4.15 5.81
N HIS A 68 16.85 5.19 5.24
CA HIS A 68 18.09 5.07 4.48
C HIS A 68 19.25 4.62 5.37
N GLU A 69 19.36 5.18 6.56
CA GLU A 69 20.34 4.79 7.57
C GLU A 69 20.17 3.32 7.95
N ALA A 70 18.94 2.88 8.23
CA ALA A 70 18.63 1.49 8.56
C ALA A 70 19.02 0.51 7.43
N ARG A 71 18.97 0.93 6.17
CA ARG A 71 19.36 0.11 5.01
C ARG A 71 20.84 0.15 4.64
N GLN A 72 21.64 0.98 5.29
CA GLN A 72 23.08 1.01 4.98
C GLN A 72 23.76 -0.33 5.28
N GLU A 73 24.75 -0.65 4.46
CA GLU A 73 25.61 -1.81 4.62
C GLU A 73 26.31 -1.79 5.99
N PRO A 74 26.49 -2.96 6.65
CA PRO A 74 27.15 -3.03 7.95
C PRO A 74 28.53 -2.34 7.97
N THR A 75 29.31 -2.46 6.90
CA THR A 75 30.63 -1.83 6.73
C THR A 75 30.60 -0.30 6.75
N LYS A 76 29.46 0.32 6.42
CA LYS A 76 29.27 1.78 6.50
C LYS A 76 28.81 2.23 7.89
N LYS A 77 28.17 1.34 8.64
CA LYS A 77 27.61 1.62 9.98
C LYS A 77 28.61 1.41 11.11
N TYR A 78 29.44 0.38 11.00
CA TYR A 78 30.38 -0.01 12.06
C TYR A 78 31.79 -0.11 11.51
N THR A 79 32.77 0.22 12.34
CA THR A 79 34.19 0.14 11.98
C THR A 79 34.69 -1.31 11.90
N MET A 80 34.04 -2.22 12.63
CA MET A 80 34.41 -3.63 12.73
C MET A 80 33.14 -4.51 12.80
N PRO A 81 33.20 -5.79 12.39
CA PRO A 81 32.06 -6.69 12.47
C PRO A 81 31.65 -6.89 13.93
N MET A 82 30.36 -6.75 14.21
CA MET A 82 29.80 -6.90 15.56
C MET A 82 29.33 -8.32 15.85
N THR A 83 29.18 -9.15 14.81
CA THR A 83 28.67 -10.52 14.90
C THR A 83 29.46 -11.43 13.97
N GLU A 84 29.54 -12.72 14.29
CA GLU A 84 30.23 -13.73 13.48
C GLU A 84 29.67 -13.80 12.04
N SER A 85 28.36 -13.65 11.88
CA SER A 85 27.73 -13.63 10.56
C SER A 85 28.18 -12.43 9.70
N GLN A 86 28.41 -11.27 10.33
CA GLN A 86 28.95 -10.11 9.63
C GLN A 86 30.41 -10.31 9.21
N GLU A 87 31.20 -11.08 9.96
CA GLU A 87 32.61 -11.36 9.66
C GLU A 87 32.77 -12.02 8.28
N ILE A 88 31.91 -13.00 7.96
CA ILE A 88 31.93 -13.74 6.69
C ILE A 88 31.79 -12.80 5.48
N GLY A 89 30.91 -11.80 5.59
CA GLY A 89 30.58 -10.87 4.51
C GLY A 89 31.23 -9.49 4.61
N TRP A 90 32.10 -9.26 5.59
CA TRP A 90 32.59 -7.93 5.95
C TRP A 90 33.37 -7.27 4.80
N VAL A 91 34.22 -8.06 4.14
CA VAL A 91 34.98 -7.67 2.94
C VAL A 91 34.50 -8.54 1.78
N SER A 92 33.35 -8.17 1.20
CA SER A 92 32.74 -8.89 0.08
C SER A 92 33.27 -8.48 -1.30
N THR A 93 34.11 -7.44 -1.36
CA THR A 93 34.72 -6.98 -2.60
C THR A 93 35.74 -8.00 -3.09
N ALA A 94 35.58 -8.45 -4.34
CA ALA A 94 36.52 -9.38 -4.94
C ALA A 94 37.91 -8.73 -5.06
N LEU A 95 38.95 -9.41 -4.56
CA LEU A 95 40.34 -8.94 -4.65
C LEU A 95 40.82 -8.80 -6.10
N ILE A 96 40.25 -9.60 -6.99
CA ILE A 96 40.53 -9.54 -8.42
C ILE A 96 39.27 -8.97 -9.10
N PRO A 97 39.39 -7.89 -9.90
CA PRO A 97 38.25 -7.36 -10.63
C PRO A 97 37.68 -8.42 -11.56
N SER A 98 36.38 -8.69 -11.45
CA SER A 98 35.71 -9.71 -12.26
C SER A 98 35.65 -9.27 -13.72
N THR A 99 36.68 -9.60 -14.49
CA THR A 99 36.73 -9.29 -15.92
C THR A 99 35.89 -10.31 -16.67
N ARG A 100 34.57 -10.10 -16.75
CA ARG A 100 33.61 -11.03 -17.40
C ARG A 100 33.83 -11.22 -18.91
N HIS A 101 34.66 -10.36 -19.52
CA HIS A 101 34.99 -10.37 -20.94
C HIS A 101 36.18 -11.28 -21.27
N ASP A 102 36.96 -11.73 -20.28
CA ASP A 102 38.09 -12.62 -20.55
C ASP A 102 37.59 -14.04 -20.84
N LYS A 103 37.63 -14.43 -22.12
CA LYS A 103 37.19 -15.75 -22.58
C LYS A 103 38.06 -16.90 -22.06
N ARG A 104 39.26 -16.61 -21.53
CA ARG A 104 40.16 -17.63 -20.96
C ARG A 104 39.66 -18.17 -19.62
N PHE A 105 38.92 -17.35 -18.87
CA PHE A 105 38.48 -17.68 -17.52
C PHE A 105 36.95 -17.77 -17.38
N ASN A 106 36.18 -17.19 -18.31
CA ASN A 106 34.72 -17.15 -18.23
C ASN A 106 34.06 -18.18 -19.16
N TYR A 107 33.69 -19.33 -18.59
CA TYR A 107 32.95 -20.40 -19.27
C TYR A 107 31.51 -20.48 -18.74
N TYR A 108 30.72 -19.43 -18.96
CA TYR A 108 29.33 -19.41 -18.51
C TYR A 108 28.52 -20.47 -19.24
N ARG A 109 27.70 -21.22 -18.48
CA ARG A 109 26.70 -22.10 -19.07
C ARG A 109 25.56 -21.23 -19.59
N PHE A 110 25.24 -21.36 -20.86
CA PHE A 110 24.08 -20.73 -21.48
C PHE A 110 23.16 -21.80 -22.05
N SER A 111 21.86 -21.55 -21.99
CA SER A 111 20.87 -22.41 -22.60
C SER A 111 20.67 -22.01 -24.06
N THR A 112 20.86 -22.97 -24.95
CA THR A 112 20.50 -22.84 -26.37
C THR A 112 19.06 -23.31 -26.57
N ASP A 113 18.47 -22.94 -27.70
CA ASP A 113 17.09 -23.33 -28.02
C ASP A 113 16.91 -24.85 -28.04
N VAL A 114 17.93 -25.59 -28.48
CA VAL A 114 17.96 -27.06 -28.43
C VAL A 114 17.88 -27.56 -26.99
N THR A 115 18.70 -27.01 -26.09
CA THR A 115 18.70 -27.43 -24.68
C THR A 115 17.37 -27.08 -23.99
N LYS A 116 16.81 -25.91 -24.28
CA LYS A 116 15.51 -25.47 -23.74
C LYS A 116 14.37 -26.36 -24.21
N HIS A 117 14.32 -26.69 -25.51
CA HIS A 117 13.29 -27.53 -26.08
C HIS A 117 13.36 -28.97 -25.52
N LYS A 118 14.56 -29.51 -25.38
CA LYS A 118 14.76 -30.83 -24.76
C LYS A 118 14.32 -30.84 -23.30
N GLU A 119 14.66 -29.81 -22.52
CA GLU A 119 14.18 -29.69 -21.14
C GLU A 119 12.66 -29.56 -21.05
N SER A 120 12.03 -28.76 -21.90
CA SER A 120 10.56 -28.60 -21.89
C SER A 120 9.85 -29.89 -22.26
N ALA A 121 10.36 -30.63 -23.25
CA ALA A 121 9.81 -31.93 -23.63
C ALA A 121 9.91 -32.95 -22.49
N LEU A 122 11.06 -33.01 -21.80
CA LEU A 122 11.24 -33.90 -20.65
C LEU A 122 10.30 -33.56 -19.49
N ARG A 123 10.11 -32.27 -19.19
CA ARG A 123 9.16 -31.81 -18.15
C ARG A 123 7.69 -32.05 -18.50
N ALA A 124 7.35 -32.08 -19.79
CA ALA A 124 5.99 -32.39 -20.23
C ALA A 124 5.69 -33.91 -20.20
N SER A 125 6.73 -34.75 -20.18
CA SER A 125 6.60 -36.21 -20.12
C SER A 125 6.60 -36.80 -18.70
N SER A 126 6.86 -35.97 -17.69
CA SER A 126 6.83 -36.32 -16.26
C SER A 126 5.53 -35.89 -15.61
#